data_AF-A0A8H7QNR3-F1
#
_entry.id   AF-A0A8H7QNR3-F1
#
_cell.length_a   1.000
_cell.length_b   1.000
_cell.length_c   1.000
_cell.angle_alpha   90.00
_cell.angle_beta   90.00
_cell.angle_gamma   90.00
#
_symmetry.space_group_name_H-M   'P 1'
#
loop_
_entity.id
_entity.type
_entity.pdbx_description
1 polymer ?
#
loop_
_entity_poly.entity_id
_entity_poly.type
_entity_poly.pdbx_seq_one_letter_code
_entity_poly.pdbx_strand_id
1 'polypeptide(L)'
;MHRLARIRPRLITIPQRRTVFGDRPFPPPQPTRPIEDYSAKDDGLSPTLDAVTEDPSLQRNNNDPFAFRQSHHFDTYEILTHLESQGFTRKQAEVIMKGIKFRLRECTASVRQQLLLKSDLENESYLFKAALSELRTEVQVMRRNDMQMLQTEMSLITREVDSLEQRLSEGVADMKNEIQMDMNNRKNETRQDQKKMDMQIQEINNKFTISLGDIRTEIEAVRWETIWKGMTGVALAGLTIASLGYLLTRYSVRKATLARIEDDKKRKQMQEDASRAGTADMEVIF
;
A
#
# COMPACT_ATOMS: atom_id res chain seq x y z
N MET A 1 -28.36 -20.41 -11.51
CA MET A 1 -27.98 -20.99 -10.20
C MET A 1 -26.57 -21.55 -10.31
N HIS A 2 -25.57 -20.76 -9.89
CA HIS A 2 -24.14 -21.08 -10.02
C HIS A 2 -23.70 -22.05 -8.91
N ARG A 3 -23.13 -23.20 -9.29
CA ARG A 3 -22.50 -24.15 -8.36
C ARG A 3 -21.15 -23.62 -7.92
N LEU A 4 -21.02 -23.36 -6.62
CA LEU A 4 -19.79 -23.00 -5.93
C LEU A 4 -18.77 -24.15 -5.99
N ALA A 5 -17.61 -23.89 -6.58
CA ALA A 5 -16.46 -24.78 -6.52
C ALA A 5 -15.81 -24.67 -5.13
N ARG A 6 -15.92 -25.73 -4.34
CA ARG A 6 -15.32 -25.85 -3.01
C ARG A 6 -13.82 -26.18 -3.16
N ILE A 7 -12.97 -25.20 -2.86
CA ILE A 7 -11.50 -25.34 -2.83
C ILE A 7 -11.14 -26.37 -1.74
N ARG A 8 -10.47 -27.46 -2.13
CA ARG A 8 -9.89 -28.43 -1.18
C ARG A 8 -8.49 -27.95 -0.77
N PRO A 9 -8.15 -27.90 0.53
CA PRO A 9 -6.76 -27.69 0.94
C PRO A 9 -5.92 -28.93 0.60
N ARG A 10 -4.82 -28.75 -0.14
CA ARG A 10 -3.77 -29.77 -0.29
C ARG A 10 -3.06 -29.91 1.05
N LEU A 11 -3.27 -31.03 1.75
CA LEU A 11 -2.35 -31.44 2.81
C LEU A 11 -0.99 -31.75 2.16
N ILE A 12 0.02 -30.99 2.56
CA ILE A 12 1.42 -31.28 2.28
C ILE A 12 1.81 -32.46 3.20
N THR A 13 1.94 -33.65 2.62
CA THR A 13 2.45 -34.83 3.32
C THR A 13 3.94 -34.65 3.57
N ILE A 14 4.31 -34.42 4.82
CA ILE A 14 5.70 -34.46 5.28
C ILE A 14 6.14 -35.94 5.29
N PRO A 15 7.23 -36.33 4.59
CA PRO A 15 7.73 -37.69 4.69
C PRO A 15 8.34 -37.92 6.07
N GLN A 16 7.66 -38.72 6.90
CA GLN A 16 8.20 -39.30 8.12
C GLN A 16 9.38 -40.22 7.78
N ARG A 17 10.61 -39.72 7.93
CA ARG A 17 11.83 -40.53 7.81
C ARG A 17 11.91 -41.44 9.04
N ARG A 18 11.51 -42.69 8.85
CA ARG A 18 11.63 -43.77 9.85
C ARG A 18 13.11 -43.98 10.17
N THR A 19 13.60 -43.44 11.27
CA THR A 19 14.94 -43.75 11.81
C THR A 19 14.90 -45.14 12.42
N VAL A 20 15.29 -46.14 11.65
CA VAL A 20 15.64 -47.46 12.19
C VAL A 20 16.99 -47.30 12.88
N PHE A 21 16.99 -47.07 14.19
CA PHE A 21 18.18 -47.26 15.02
C PHE A 21 18.41 -48.76 15.12
N GLY A 22 19.17 -49.30 14.16
CA GLY A 22 19.75 -50.63 14.27
C GLY A 22 21.03 -50.53 15.09
N ASP A 23 21.12 -51.33 16.15
CA ASP A 23 22.33 -51.58 16.93
C ASP A 23 23.43 -52.15 16.01
N ARG A 24 24.21 -51.25 15.40
CA ARG A 24 25.48 -51.60 14.77
C ARG A 24 26.58 -51.04 15.66
N PRO A 25 27.55 -51.86 16.11
CA PRO A 25 28.77 -51.36 16.71
C PRO A 25 29.41 -50.35 15.76
N PHE A 26 29.80 -49.19 16.28
CA PHE A 26 30.55 -48.21 15.52
C PHE A 26 31.77 -48.88 14.87
N PRO A 27 31.99 -48.73 13.55
CA PRO A 27 33.22 -49.22 12.96
C PRO A 27 34.40 -48.49 13.62
N PRO A 28 35.54 -49.17 13.85
CA PRO A 28 36.73 -48.51 14.36
C PRO A 28 37.10 -47.35 13.41
N PRO A 29 37.48 -46.17 13.95
CA PRO A 29 37.84 -45.04 13.12
C PRO A 29 39.00 -45.44 12.22
N GLN A 30 38.75 -45.42 10.91
CA GLN A 30 39.84 -45.58 9.95
C GLN A 30 40.75 -44.36 10.07
N PRO A 31 42.08 -44.52 9.99
CA PRO A 31 42.99 -43.39 9.88
C PRO A 31 42.74 -42.71 8.53
N THR A 32 41.88 -41.70 8.52
CA THR A 32 41.63 -40.87 7.34
C THR A 32 42.87 -40.02 7.12
N ARG A 33 43.69 -40.45 6.18
CA ARG A 33 44.80 -39.64 5.64
C ARG A 33 44.20 -38.34 5.09
N PRO A 34 44.76 -37.16 5.39
CA PRO A 34 44.26 -35.90 4.83
C PRO A 34 44.31 -35.94 3.30
N ILE A 35 43.20 -35.55 2.66
CA ILE A 35 43.14 -35.29 1.22
C ILE A 35 43.75 -33.89 1.02
N GLU A 36 44.95 -33.83 0.44
CA GLU A 36 45.51 -32.58 -0.08
C GLU A 36 44.77 -32.23 -1.37
N ASP A 37 43.85 -31.27 -1.29
CA ASP A 37 43.25 -30.66 -2.47
C ASP A 37 43.92 -29.31 -2.72
N TYR A 38 44.81 -29.28 -3.72
CA TYR A 38 45.49 -28.06 -4.16
C TYR A 38 44.55 -27.28 -5.08
N SER A 39 43.98 -26.20 -4.54
CA SER A 39 43.36 -25.14 -5.35
C SER A 39 43.68 -23.78 -4.75
N ALA A 40 44.63 -23.10 -5.36
CA ALA A 40 45.00 -21.71 -5.07
C ALA A 40 43.93 -20.71 -5.51
N LYS A 41 43.57 -19.77 -4.63
CA LYS A 41 43.73 -18.31 -4.84
C LYS A 41 43.39 -17.48 -3.59
N ASP A 42 44.22 -16.46 -3.42
CA ASP A 42 44.33 -15.40 -2.41
C ASP A 42 43.03 -14.65 -2.06
N ASP A 43 42.84 -14.30 -0.78
CA ASP A 43 42.93 -12.90 -0.30
C ASP A 43 42.65 -12.81 1.23
N GLY A 44 43.47 -11.99 1.89
CA GLY A 44 43.75 -12.08 3.32
C GLY A 44 42.65 -11.66 4.30
N LEU A 45 42.57 -12.41 5.40
CA LEU A 45 42.51 -11.88 6.77
C LEU A 45 42.90 -13.01 7.75
N SER A 46 43.83 -12.69 8.65
CA SER A 46 44.56 -13.61 9.54
C SER A 46 43.69 -14.63 10.28
N PRO A 47 44.15 -15.90 10.40
CA PRO A 47 43.86 -16.70 11.57
C PRO A 47 45.13 -16.76 12.42
N THR A 48 45.07 -16.12 13.59
CA THR A 48 45.89 -16.49 14.73
C THR A 48 45.60 -17.96 15.05
N LEU A 49 46.38 -18.86 14.47
CA LEU A 49 46.37 -20.29 14.77
C LEU A 49 47.79 -20.83 14.93
N ASP A 50 48.67 -20.03 15.54
CA ASP A 50 49.85 -20.55 16.23
C ASP A 50 49.42 -21.08 17.60
N ALA A 51 48.80 -22.25 17.54
CA ALA A 51 48.83 -23.21 18.62
C ALA A 51 48.82 -24.61 17.99
N VAL A 52 49.71 -24.82 17.01
CA VAL A 52 50.36 -26.11 16.86
C VAL A 52 51.15 -26.28 18.15
N THR A 53 50.50 -26.83 19.16
CA THR A 53 51.20 -27.51 20.25
C THR A 53 51.91 -28.67 19.57
N GLU A 54 53.13 -28.41 19.10
CA GLU A 54 54.11 -29.45 18.87
C GLU A 54 54.20 -30.24 20.18
N ASP A 55 53.58 -31.40 20.21
CA ASP A 55 53.77 -32.34 21.30
C ASP A 55 55.21 -32.88 21.15
N PRO A 56 56.16 -32.57 22.07
CA PRO A 56 57.57 -32.93 21.91
C PRO A 56 57.84 -34.44 22.14
N SER A 57 56.82 -35.29 22.07
CA SER A 57 56.85 -36.65 22.57
C SER A 57 57.12 -37.72 21.50
N LEU A 58 57.73 -37.34 20.36
CA LEU A 58 58.44 -38.27 19.47
C LEU A 58 59.96 -38.33 19.74
N GLN A 59 60.41 -37.99 20.94
CA GLN A 59 61.64 -38.58 21.44
C GLN A 59 61.36 -40.04 21.78
N ARG A 60 61.50 -40.90 20.75
CA ARG A 60 61.75 -42.33 20.91
C ARG A 60 63.08 -42.47 21.66
N ASN A 61 62.99 -42.34 22.97
CA ASN A 61 64.10 -42.57 23.88
C ASN A 61 64.34 -44.08 23.85
N ASN A 62 65.42 -44.51 23.19
CA ASN A 62 65.85 -45.92 23.09
C ASN A 62 66.24 -46.54 24.45
N ASN A 63 65.91 -45.89 25.56
CA ASN A 63 66.09 -46.39 26.91
C ASN A 63 64.71 -46.73 27.49
N ASP A 64 64.16 -47.86 27.06
CA ASP A 64 63.02 -48.47 27.74
C ASP A 64 63.59 -49.37 28.86
N PRO A 65 63.52 -48.99 30.16
CA PRO A 65 64.08 -49.79 31.26
C PRO A 65 63.29 -51.08 31.49
N PHE A 66 62.20 -51.28 30.75
CA PHE A 66 61.30 -52.42 30.81
C PHE A 66 61.48 -53.40 29.66
N ALA A 67 62.68 -53.47 29.07
CA ALA A 67 63.15 -54.76 28.57
C ALA A 67 62.99 -55.73 29.73
N PHE A 68 61.93 -56.53 29.72
CA PHE A 68 61.61 -57.52 30.74
C PHE A 68 62.83 -58.43 30.88
N ARG A 69 63.77 -58.03 31.76
CA ARG A 69 64.58 -58.98 32.50
C ARG A 69 63.54 -59.94 33.03
N GLN A 70 63.60 -61.17 32.55
CA GLN A 70 62.71 -62.23 32.98
C GLN A 70 62.97 -62.43 34.46
N SER A 71 62.33 -61.59 35.27
CA SER A 71 62.40 -61.64 36.72
C SER A 71 61.83 -62.98 37.08
N HIS A 72 62.71 -63.89 37.52
CA HIS A 72 62.30 -65.22 37.92
C HIS A 72 61.53 -65.06 39.24
N HIS A 73 60.23 -64.79 39.15
CA HIS A 73 59.36 -64.53 40.31
C HIS A 73 59.17 -65.77 41.20
N PHE A 74 59.80 -66.90 40.86
CA PHE A 74 59.67 -68.16 41.57
C PHE A 74 60.97 -68.96 41.53
N ASP A 75 61.82 -68.80 42.54
CA ASP A 75 63.03 -69.60 42.68
C ASP A 75 62.67 -71.03 43.12
N THR A 76 62.93 -71.99 42.24
CA THR A 76 62.62 -73.40 42.49
C THR A 76 63.68 -74.09 43.34
N TYR A 77 64.91 -73.58 43.35
CA TYR A 77 66.02 -74.16 44.10
C TYR A 77 65.94 -73.76 45.58
N GLU A 78 65.71 -72.48 45.86
CA GLU A 78 65.60 -71.97 47.23
C GLU A 78 64.48 -72.66 48.01
N ILE A 79 63.28 -72.76 47.42
CA ILE A 79 62.12 -73.42 48.04
C ILE A 79 62.42 -74.90 48.32
N LEU A 80 63.12 -75.56 47.41
CA LEU A 80 63.42 -76.98 47.52
C LEU A 80 64.47 -77.24 48.61
N THR A 81 65.51 -76.42 48.69
CA THR A 81 66.51 -76.48 49.78
C THR A 81 65.90 -76.13 51.14
N HIS A 82 64.96 -75.18 51.21
CA HIS A 82 64.28 -74.81 52.45
C HIS A 82 63.37 -75.94 52.94
N LEU A 83 62.60 -76.58 52.05
CA LEU A 83 61.77 -77.74 52.41
C LEU A 83 62.62 -78.93 52.85
N GLU A 84 63.75 -79.19 52.20
CA GLU A 84 64.71 -80.23 52.63
C GLU A 84 65.27 -79.95 54.04
N SER A 85 65.59 -78.68 54.35
CA SER A 85 66.09 -78.28 55.67
C SER A 85 65.06 -78.44 56.80
N GLN A 86 63.76 -78.44 56.47
CA GLN A 86 62.65 -78.61 57.41
C GLN A 86 62.22 -80.08 57.56
N GLY A 87 62.99 -81.02 57.01
CA GLY A 87 62.76 -82.46 57.19
C GLY A 87 61.90 -83.13 56.11
N PHE A 88 61.57 -82.45 55.01
CA PHE A 88 60.89 -83.08 53.88
C PHE A 88 61.88 -83.86 53.00
N THR A 89 61.47 -85.03 52.51
CA THR A 89 62.26 -85.75 51.51
C THR A 89 62.26 -84.97 50.18
N ARG A 90 63.35 -85.09 49.41
CA ARG A 90 63.48 -84.38 48.12
C ARG A 90 62.29 -84.58 47.18
N LYS A 91 61.72 -85.79 47.15
CA LYS A 91 60.53 -86.10 46.34
C LYS A 91 59.28 -85.38 46.83
N GLN A 92 59.08 -85.26 48.14
CA GLN A 92 57.95 -84.53 48.73
C GLN A 92 58.11 -83.01 48.51
N ALA A 93 59.32 -82.48 48.72
CA ALA A 93 59.64 -81.08 48.46
C ALA A 93 59.40 -80.70 46.99
N GLU A 94 59.78 -81.57 46.05
CA GLU A 94 59.55 -81.36 44.63
C GLU A 94 58.05 -81.31 44.27
N VAL A 95 57.23 -82.19 44.84
CA VAL A 95 55.78 -82.19 44.59
C VAL A 95 55.12 -80.92 45.13
N ILE A 96 55.49 -80.49 46.33
CA ILE A 96 54.97 -79.25 46.95
C ILE A 96 55.40 -78.03 46.13
N MET A 97 56.67 -77.96 45.73
CA MET A 97 57.21 -76.89 44.89
C MET A 97 56.47 -76.83 43.53
N LYS A 98 56.18 -77.98 42.90
CA LYS A 98 55.40 -78.03 41.64
C LYS A 98 53.97 -77.51 41.85
N GLY A 99 53.33 -77.87 42.98
CA GLY A 99 52.00 -77.39 43.35
C GLY A 99 51.95 -75.87 43.53
N ILE A 100 52.89 -75.30 44.29
CA ILE A 100 52.98 -73.84 44.51
C ILE A 100 53.27 -73.12 43.18
N LYS A 101 54.19 -73.63 42.36
CA LYS A 101 54.48 -73.08 41.03
C LYS A 101 53.25 -73.04 40.13
N PHE A 102 52.44 -74.10 40.18
CA PHE A 102 51.21 -74.18 39.40
C PHE A 102 50.18 -73.14 39.88
N ARG A 103 49.91 -73.06 41.18
CA ARG A 103 48.95 -72.10 41.75
C ARG A 103 49.38 -70.65 41.54
N LEU A 104 50.67 -70.36 41.64
CA LEU A 104 51.21 -69.02 41.36
C LEU A 104 51.01 -68.64 39.89
N ARG A 105 51.24 -69.56 38.96
CA ARG A 105 50.99 -69.33 37.52
C ARG A 105 49.52 -69.12 37.22
N GLU A 106 48.64 -69.94 37.80
CA GLU A 106 47.19 -69.81 37.68
C GLU A 106 46.70 -68.44 38.19
N CYS A 107 47.14 -68.04 39.39
CA CYS A 107 46.80 -66.74 39.97
C CYS A 107 47.34 -65.58 39.12
N THR A 108 48.60 -65.65 38.67
CA THR A 108 49.21 -64.61 37.84
C THR A 108 48.50 -64.47 36.49
N ALA A 109 48.10 -65.58 35.87
CA ALA A 109 47.33 -65.56 34.63
C ALA A 109 45.94 -64.93 34.83
N SER A 110 45.25 -65.28 35.92
CA SER A 110 43.95 -64.70 36.28
C SER A 110 44.05 -63.19 36.54
N VAL A 111 45.05 -62.76 37.32
CA VAL A 111 45.30 -61.33 37.59
C VAL A 111 45.64 -60.57 36.31
N ARG A 112 46.44 -61.15 35.40
CA ARG A 112 46.73 -60.53 34.10
C ARG A 112 45.52 -60.40 33.20
N GLN A 113 44.51 -61.27 33.33
CA GLN A 113 43.25 -61.13 32.59
C GLN A 113 42.35 -60.02 33.15
N GLN A 114 42.49 -59.67 34.43
CA GLN A 114 41.70 -58.63 35.10
C GLN A 114 42.36 -57.26 35.12
N LEU A 115 43.69 -57.21 34.98
CA LEU A 115 44.45 -55.98 34.92
C LEU A 115 44.57 -55.49 33.48
N LEU A 116 44.22 -54.24 33.26
CA LEU A 116 44.52 -53.54 32.01
C LEU A 116 46.00 -53.18 31.98
N LEU A 117 46.64 -53.37 30.82
CA LEU A 117 47.99 -52.87 30.61
C LEU A 117 47.95 -51.35 30.56
N LYS A 118 48.99 -50.73 31.12
CA LYS A 118 49.15 -49.27 31.09
C LYS A 118 49.14 -48.74 29.65
N SER A 119 49.72 -49.50 28.71
CA SER A 119 49.72 -49.18 27.28
C SER A 119 48.31 -49.11 26.68
N ASP A 120 47.42 -50.01 27.08
CA ASP A 120 46.06 -50.09 26.54
C ASP A 120 45.23 -48.91 27.06
N LEU A 121 45.36 -48.60 28.35
CA LEU A 121 44.73 -47.41 28.94
C LEU A 121 45.22 -46.12 28.29
N GLU A 122 46.53 -46.00 28.05
CA GLU A 122 47.10 -44.84 27.36
C GLU A 122 46.55 -44.71 25.93
N ASN A 123 46.51 -45.82 25.17
CA ASN A 123 45.95 -45.84 23.81
C ASN A 123 44.47 -45.41 23.77
N GLU A 124 43.63 -45.97 24.64
CA GLU A 124 42.21 -45.59 24.74
C GLU A 124 42.06 -44.10 25.15
N SER A 125 42.94 -43.61 26.04
CA SER A 125 42.96 -42.18 26.39
C SER A 125 43.31 -41.30 25.19
N TYR A 126 44.27 -41.70 24.36
CA TYR A 126 44.60 -40.97 23.13
C TYR A 126 43.42 -40.93 22.15
N LEU A 127 42.76 -42.07 21.90
CA LEU A 127 41.59 -42.13 21.02
C LEU A 127 40.45 -41.25 21.53
N PHE A 128 40.19 -41.28 22.84
CA PHE A 128 39.16 -40.44 23.45
C PHE A 128 39.49 -38.95 23.32
N LYS A 129 40.75 -38.56 23.55
CA LYS A 129 41.19 -37.17 23.36
C LYS A 129 41.09 -36.72 21.91
N ALA A 130 41.42 -37.59 20.96
CA ALA A 130 41.28 -37.31 19.54
C ALA A 130 39.80 -37.07 19.17
N ALA A 131 38.90 -37.95 19.59
CA ALA A 131 37.46 -37.82 19.36
C ALA A 131 36.88 -36.55 20.01
N LEU A 132 37.34 -36.19 21.21
CA LEU A 132 36.94 -34.92 21.85
C LEU A 132 37.43 -33.69 21.11
N SER A 133 38.65 -33.75 20.56
CA SER A 133 39.19 -32.66 19.73
C SER A 133 38.38 -32.51 18.45
N GLU A 134 38.05 -33.63 17.79
CA GLU A 134 37.19 -33.64 16.60
C GLU A 134 35.81 -33.05 16.91
N LEU A 135 35.12 -33.52 17.95
CA LEU A 135 33.83 -32.99 18.39
C LEU A 135 33.90 -31.49 18.69
N ARG A 136 34.96 -31.04 19.35
CA ARG A 136 35.16 -29.61 19.64
C ARG A 136 35.27 -28.81 18.35
N THR A 137 36.05 -29.29 17.38
CA THR A 137 36.20 -28.61 16.09
C THR A 137 34.89 -28.60 15.31
N GLU A 138 34.15 -29.71 15.29
CA GLU A 138 32.85 -29.81 14.62
C GLU A 138 31.84 -28.84 15.23
N VAL A 139 31.71 -28.79 16.55
CA VAL A 139 30.83 -27.84 17.25
C VAL A 139 31.25 -26.39 16.96
N GLN A 140 32.55 -26.12 16.89
CA GLN A 140 33.05 -24.78 16.59
C GLN A 140 32.75 -24.36 15.15
N VAL A 141 32.87 -25.29 14.19
CA VAL A 141 32.50 -25.06 12.78
C VAL A 141 31.00 -24.86 12.66
N MET A 142 30.19 -25.71 13.30
CA MET A 142 28.73 -25.57 13.33
C MET A 142 28.31 -24.20 13.86
N ARG A 143 28.86 -23.78 15.02
CA ARG A 143 28.55 -22.45 15.59
C ARG A 143 28.94 -21.29 14.67
N ARG A 144 30.06 -21.40 13.95
CA ARG A 144 30.45 -20.37 12.97
C ARG A 144 29.49 -20.33 11.79
N ASN A 145 29.06 -21.49 11.30
CA ASN A 145 28.08 -21.59 10.22
C ASN A 145 26.72 -21.00 10.63
N ASP A 146 26.23 -21.36 11.82
CA ASP A 146 24.98 -20.81 12.38
C ASP A 146 25.07 -19.29 12.54
N MET A 147 26.20 -18.78 13.04
CA MET A 147 26.42 -17.35 13.18
C MET A 147 26.42 -16.63 11.82
N GLN A 148 27.09 -17.21 10.81
CA GLN A 148 27.08 -16.66 9.45
C GLN A 148 25.67 -16.65 8.87
N MET A 149 24.91 -17.74 9.04
CA MET A 149 23.52 -17.82 8.60
C MET A 149 22.66 -16.74 9.27
N LEU A 150 22.74 -16.61 10.60
CA LEU A 150 22.02 -15.57 11.34
C LEU A 150 22.41 -14.15 10.90
N GLN A 151 23.69 -13.90 10.62
CA GLN A 151 24.13 -12.60 10.09
C GLN A 151 23.54 -12.32 8.71
N THR A 152 23.47 -13.33 7.82
CA THR A 152 22.85 -13.16 6.51
C THR A 152 21.35 -12.92 6.63
N GLU A 153 20.64 -13.67 7.47
CA GLU A 153 19.21 -13.46 7.73
C GLU A 153 18.94 -12.08 8.32
N MET A 154 19.74 -11.65 9.30
CA MET A 154 19.63 -10.32 9.88
C MET A 154 19.82 -9.24 8.82
N SER A 155 20.84 -9.36 7.97
CA SER A 155 21.07 -8.40 6.88
C SER A 155 19.93 -8.38 5.86
N LEU A 156 19.30 -9.53 5.58
CA LEU A 156 18.14 -9.61 4.69
C LEU A 156 16.93 -8.91 5.32
N ILE A 157 16.63 -9.19 6.58
CA ILE A 157 15.52 -8.56 7.31
C ILE A 157 15.71 -7.04 7.37
N THR A 158 16.92 -6.55 7.68
CA THR A 158 17.20 -5.11 7.68
C THR A 158 16.92 -4.49 6.32
N ARG A 159 17.39 -5.10 5.23
CA ARG A 159 17.12 -4.61 3.87
C ARG A 159 15.62 -4.61 3.53
N GLU A 160 14.87 -5.60 4.00
CA GLU A 160 13.42 -5.67 3.80
C GLU A 160 12.69 -4.57 4.59
N VAL A 161 13.13 -4.29 5.82
CA VAL A 161 12.60 -3.18 6.62
C VAL A 161 12.87 -1.84 5.93
N ASP A 162 14.11 -1.60 5.49
CA ASP A 162 14.47 -0.36 4.78
C ASP A 162 13.65 -0.20 3.48
N SER A 163 13.48 -1.29 2.73
CA SER A 163 12.64 -1.28 1.52
C SER A 163 11.17 -1.00 1.83
N LEU A 164 10.65 -1.50 2.95
CA LEU A 164 9.28 -1.25 3.36
C LEU A 164 9.09 0.20 3.81
N GLU A 165 10.05 0.74 4.57
CA GLU A 165 10.06 2.14 4.98
C GLU A 165 10.06 3.07 3.76
N GLN A 166 10.91 2.81 2.76
CA GLN A 166 10.93 3.58 1.53
C GLN A 166 9.57 3.55 0.81
N ARG A 167 8.99 2.36 0.61
CA ARG A 167 7.68 2.22 -0.06
C ARG A 167 6.57 2.90 0.71
N LEU A 168 6.61 2.86 2.04
CA LEU A 168 5.63 3.54 2.88
C LEU A 168 5.79 5.06 2.76
N SER A 169 7.01 5.57 2.78
CA SER A 169 7.31 6.99 2.62
C SER A 169 6.85 7.51 1.25
N GLU A 170 7.14 6.76 0.19
CA GLU A 170 6.65 7.03 -1.17
C GLU A 170 5.12 7.02 -1.22
N GLY A 171 4.48 5.99 -0.66
CA GLY A 171 3.02 5.90 -0.61
C GLY A 171 2.35 7.04 0.16
N VAL A 172 2.97 7.52 1.25
CA VAL A 172 2.49 8.70 2.01
C VAL A 172 2.69 9.98 1.20
N ALA A 173 3.81 10.13 0.52
CA ALA A 173 4.09 11.29 -0.33
C ALA A 173 3.10 11.37 -1.52
N ASP A 174 2.85 10.23 -2.17
CA ASP A 174 1.89 10.12 -3.27
C ASP A 174 0.47 10.44 -2.79
N MET A 175 0.04 9.87 -1.67
CA MET A 175 -1.28 10.16 -1.09
C MET A 175 -1.41 11.65 -0.73
N LYS A 176 -0.37 12.27 -0.19
CA LYS A 176 -0.36 13.71 0.09
C LYS A 176 -0.51 14.53 -1.18
N ASN A 177 0.20 14.17 -2.25
CA ASN A 177 0.11 14.83 -3.55
C ASN A 177 -1.29 14.67 -4.17
N GLU A 178 -1.87 13.47 -4.09
CA GLU A 178 -3.22 13.18 -4.54
C GLU A 178 -4.26 14.03 -3.79
N ILE A 179 -4.21 14.06 -2.46
CA ILE A 179 -5.11 14.90 -1.64
C ILE A 179 -4.95 16.38 -2.00
N GLN A 180 -3.72 16.85 -2.21
CA GLN A 180 -3.46 18.23 -2.59
C GLN A 180 -4.00 18.55 -3.99
N MET A 181 -3.85 17.63 -4.95
CA MET A 181 -4.40 17.74 -6.29
C MET A 181 -5.92 17.77 -6.26
N ASP A 182 -6.56 16.86 -5.53
CA ASP A 182 -8.00 16.81 -5.34
C ASP A 182 -8.52 18.09 -4.68
N MET A 183 -7.85 18.56 -3.63
CA MET A 183 -8.25 19.81 -3.00
C MET A 183 -8.12 21.00 -3.95
N ASN A 184 -7.09 21.04 -4.80
CA ASN A 184 -6.96 22.08 -5.81
C ASN A 184 -8.04 21.98 -6.89
N ASN A 185 -8.35 20.76 -7.35
CA ASN A 185 -9.43 20.49 -8.30
C ASN A 185 -10.78 20.95 -7.74
N ARG A 186 -11.12 20.59 -6.50
CA ARG A 186 -12.37 21.03 -5.85
C ARG A 186 -12.43 22.55 -5.69
N LYS A 187 -11.32 23.21 -5.36
CA LYS A 187 -11.24 24.68 -5.32
C LYS A 187 -11.46 25.29 -6.69
N ASN A 188 -10.89 24.71 -7.74
CA ASN A 188 -11.06 25.18 -9.11
C ASN A 188 -12.49 24.98 -9.60
N GLU A 189 -13.08 23.80 -9.37
CA GLU A 189 -14.48 23.47 -9.67
C GLU A 189 -15.42 24.46 -8.98
N THR A 190 -15.25 24.67 -7.67
CA THR A 190 -16.05 25.65 -6.91
C THR A 190 -15.95 27.06 -7.50
N ARG A 191 -14.75 27.49 -7.92
CA ARG A 191 -14.56 28.79 -8.58
C ARG A 191 -15.21 28.85 -9.96
N GLN A 192 -15.17 27.76 -10.72
CA GLN A 192 -15.83 27.67 -12.01
C GLN A 192 -17.35 27.74 -11.86
N ASP A 193 -17.92 27.04 -10.89
CA ASP A 193 -19.34 27.11 -10.56
C ASP A 193 -19.75 28.51 -10.10
N GLN A 194 -18.93 29.16 -9.28
CA GLN A 194 -19.17 30.56 -8.89
C GLN A 194 -19.18 31.49 -10.11
N LYS A 195 -18.18 31.39 -11.00
CA LYS A 195 -18.15 32.18 -12.24
C LYS A 195 -19.35 31.89 -13.14
N LYS A 196 -19.80 30.63 -13.20
CA LYS A 196 -21.00 30.24 -13.94
C LYS A 196 -22.24 30.90 -13.38
N MET A 197 -22.38 30.92 -12.05
CA MET A 197 -23.48 31.63 -11.37
C MET A 197 -23.41 33.14 -11.64
N ASP A 198 -22.23 33.75 -11.57
CA ASP A 198 -22.06 35.18 -11.87
C ASP A 198 -22.46 35.51 -13.33
N MET A 199 -22.08 34.67 -14.30
CA MET A 199 -22.51 34.83 -15.68
C MET A 199 -24.03 34.71 -15.84
N GLN A 200 -24.67 33.75 -15.15
CA GLN A 200 -26.12 33.61 -15.15
C GLN A 200 -26.82 34.84 -14.54
N ILE A 201 -26.28 35.39 -13.45
CA ILE A 201 -26.78 36.63 -12.84
C ILE A 201 -26.68 37.79 -13.83
N GLN A 202 -25.55 37.94 -14.52
CA GLN A 202 -25.36 38.98 -15.54
C GLN A 202 -26.31 38.81 -16.73
N GLU A 203 -26.51 37.57 -17.20
CA GLU A 203 -27.46 37.28 -18.27
C GLU A 203 -28.88 37.64 -17.87
N ILE A 204 -29.32 37.26 -16.66
CA ILE A 204 -30.65 37.62 -16.13
C ILE A 204 -30.79 39.13 -15.98
N ASN A 205 -29.75 39.82 -15.47
CA ASN A 205 -29.76 41.28 -15.35
C ASN A 205 -29.85 41.99 -16.72
N ASN A 206 -29.15 41.46 -17.72
CA ASN A 206 -29.24 41.96 -19.09
C ASN A 206 -30.64 41.76 -19.66
N LYS A 207 -31.21 40.55 -19.53
CA LYS A 207 -32.59 40.26 -19.94
C LYS A 207 -33.59 41.20 -19.25
N PHE A 208 -33.46 41.41 -17.94
CA PHE A 208 -34.30 42.34 -17.18
C PHE A 208 -34.16 43.77 -17.70
N THR A 209 -32.95 44.22 -18.02
CA THR A 209 -32.71 45.56 -18.58
C THR A 209 -33.37 45.74 -19.95
N ILE A 210 -33.27 44.72 -20.83
CA ILE A 210 -33.94 44.73 -22.13
C ILE A 210 -35.47 44.74 -21.94
N SER A 211 -36.02 43.83 -21.13
CA SER A 211 -37.47 43.78 -20.88
C SER A 211 -38.01 45.06 -20.23
N LEU A 212 -37.22 45.73 -19.38
CA LEU A 212 -37.57 47.04 -18.84
C LEU A 212 -37.59 48.12 -19.93
N GLY A 213 -36.65 48.05 -20.89
CA GLY A 213 -36.64 48.86 -22.10
C GLY A 213 -37.90 48.65 -22.93
N ASP A 214 -38.25 47.39 -23.22
CA ASP A 214 -39.45 47.02 -23.98
C ASP A 214 -40.72 47.57 -23.30
N ILE A 215 -40.91 47.34 -22.00
CA ILE A 215 -42.05 47.88 -21.23
C ILE A 215 -42.09 49.42 -21.30
N ARG A 216 -40.93 50.09 -21.23
CA ARG A 216 -40.87 51.56 -21.35
C ARG A 216 -41.32 52.03 -22.73
N THR A 217 -40.89 51.35 -23.78
CA THR A 217 -41.32 51.65 -25.16
C THR A 217 -42.80 51.36 -25.37
N GLU A 218 -43.33 50.28 -24.79
CA GLU A 218 -44.77 49.98 -24.80
C GLU A 218 -45.56 51.07 -24.09
N ILE A 219 -45.10 51.55 -22.92
CA ILE A 219 -45.74 52.68 -22.21
C ILE A 219 -45.71 53.95 -23.06
N GLU A 220 -44.60 54.25 -23.72
CA GLU A 220 -44.49 55.42 -24.62
C GLU A 220 -45.41 55.28 -25.83
N ALA A 221 -45.52 54.09 -26.41
CA ALA A 221 -46.45 53.79 -27.50
C ALA A 221 -47.91 53.98 -27.06
N VAL A 222 -48.29 53.49 -25.88
CA VAL A 222 -49.64 53.68 -25.31
C VAL A 222 -49.91 55.16 -25.01
N ARG A 223 -48.92 55.90 -24.48
CA ARG A 223 -49.04 57.35 -24.28
C ARG A 223 -49.27 58.07 -25.60
N TRP A 224 -48.48 57.75 -26.62
CA TRP A 224 -48.63 58.31 -27.96
C TRP A 224 -50.03 58.02 -28.51
N GLU A 225 -50.46 56.77 -28.48
CA GLU A 225 -51.78 56.36 -28.96
C GLU A 225 -52.91 57.07 -28.20
N THR A 226 -52.77 57.23 -26.88
CA THR A 226 -53.75 57.94 -26.04
C THR A 226 -53.84 59.42 -26.42
N ILE A 227 -52.71 60.09 -26.66
CA ILE A 227 -52.67 61.50 -27.10
C ILE A 227 -53.35 61.65 -28.46
N TRP A 228 -53.05 60.79 -29.43
CA TRP A 228 -53.66 60.85 -30.77
C TRP A 228 -55.17 60.58 -30.74
N LYS A 229 -55.61 59.58 -29.97
CA LYS A 229 -57.04 59.31 -29.77
C LYS A 229 -57.74 60.48 -29.09
N GLY A 230 -57.13 61.08 -28.06
CA GLY A 230 -57.66 62.26 -27.38
C GLY A 230 -57.76 63.48 -28.31
N MET A 231 -56.68 63.79 -29.04
CA MET A 231 -56.65 64.90 -30.00
C MET A 231 -57.67 64.71 -31.13
N THR A 232 -57.79 63.49 -31.67
CA THR A 232 -58.81 63.15 -32.68
C THR A 232 -60.22 63.34 -32.12
N GLY A 233 -60.47 62.91 -30.88
CA GLY A 233 -61.75 63.12 -30.19
C GLY A 233 -62.10 64.60 -30.05
N VAL A 234 -61.14 65.44 -29.62
CA VAL A 234 -61.32 66.90 -29.52
C VAL A 234 -61.56 67.53 -30.90
N ALA A 235 -60.81 67.12 -31.94
CA ALA A 235 -60.98 67.62 -33.29
C ALA A 235 -62.37 67.28 -33.87
N LEU A 236 -62.83 66.04 -33.69
CA LEU A 236 -64.18 65.62 -34.11
C LEU A 236 -65.26 66.39 -33.36
N ALA A 237 -65.12 66.57 -32.04
CA ALA A 237 -66.05 67.38 -31.24
C ALA A 237 -66.06 68.85 -31.70
N GLY A 238 -64.90 69.43 -32.01
CA GLY A 238 -64.81 70.78 -32.57
C GLY A 238 -65.49 70.90 -33.92
N LEU A 239 -65.30 69.93 -34.82
CA LEU A 239 -65.95 69.88 -36.13
C LEU A 239 -67.46 69.71 -36.03
N THR A 240 -67.97 68.89 -35.10
CA THR A 240 -69.42 68.76 -34.90
C THR A 240 -70.04 70.04 -34.37
N ILE A 241 -69.38 70.72 -33.42
CA ILE A 241 -69.81 72.03 -32.91
C ILE A 241 -69.79 73.08 -34.02
N ALA A 242 -68.71 73.16 -34.80
CA ALA A 242 -68.59 74.11 -35.90
C ALA A 242 -69.62 73.85 -37.02
N SER A 243 -69.86 72.58 -37.36
CA SER A 243 -70.88 72.17 -38.35
C SER A 243 -72.29 72.54 -37.88
N LEU A 244 -72.61 72.26 -36.61
CA LEU A 244 -73.90 72.63 -36.02
C LEU A 244 -74.07 74.16 -35.95
N GLY A 245 -73.02 74.89 -35.56
CA GLY A 245 -72.99 76.35 -35.60
C GLY A 245 -73.22 76.89 -37.01
N TYR A 246 -72.53 76.35 -38.01
CA TYR A 246 -72.70 76.72 -39.42
C TYR A 246 -74.11 76.42 -39.93
N LEU A 247 -74.70 75.27 -39.57
CA LEU A 247 -76.09 74.93 -39.91
C LEU A 247 -77.08 75.91 -39.27
N LEU A 248 -76.89 76.28 -38.00
CA LEU A 248 -77.72 77.26 -37.30
C LEU A 248 -77.59 78.67 -37.91
N THR A 249 -76.37 79.11 -38.23
CA THR A 249 -76.15 80.38 -38.93
C THR A 249 -76.75 80.37 -40.33
N ARG A 250 -76.63 79.27 -41.08
CA ARG A 250 -77.23 79.18 -42.41
C ARG A 250 -78.76 79.11 -42.34
N TYR A 251 -79.30 78.48 -41.29
CA TYR A 251 -80.74 78.48 -41.02
C TYR A 251 -81.25 79.88 -40.67
N SER A 252 -80.53 80.65 -39.83
CA SER A 252 -80.89 82.03 -39.49
C SER A 252 -80.75 82.97 -40.69
N VAL A 253 -79.70 82.83 -41.51
CA VAL A 253 -79.54 83.58 -42.77
C VAL A 253 -80.65 83.25 -43.76
N ARG A 254 -81.01 81.98 -43.93
CA ARG A 254 -82.17 81.59 -44.78
C ARG A 254 -83.47 82.20 -44.28
N LYS A 255 -83.70 82.19 -42.97
CA LYS A 255 -84.87 82.84 -42.36
C LYS A 255 -84.86 84.36 -42.58
N ALA A 256 -83.70 85.01 -42.48
CA ALA A 256 -83.54 86.43 -42.76
C ALA A 256 -83.74 86.79 -44.25
N THR A 257 -83.27 85.95 -45.18
CA THR A 257 -83.51 86.16 -46.62
C THR A 257 -84.97 85.96 -46.98
N LEU A 258 -85.67 85.02 -46.34
CA LEU A 258 -87.11 84.83 -46.53
C LEU A 258 -87.92 86.02 -45.99
N ALA A 259 -87.56 86.55 -44.82
CA ALA A 259 -88.17 87.77 -44.28
C ALA A 259 -87.95 88.99 -45.20
N ARG A 260 -86.73 89.16 -45.75
CA ARG A 260 -86.46 90.23 -46.73
C ARG A 260 -87.26 90.07 -48.03
N ILE A 261 -87.45 88.85 -48.51
CA ILE A 261 -88.30 88.57 -49.69
C ILE A 261 -89.78 88.89 -49.39
N GLU A 262 -90.24 88.66 -48.16
CA GLU A 262 -91.60 88.99 -47.74
C GLU A 262 -91.79 90.51 -47.59
N ASP A 263 -90.79 91.23 -47.07
CA ASP A 263 -90.78 92.70 -47.01
C ASP A 263 -90.69 93.34 -48.41
N ASP A 264 -89.92 92.76 -49.33
CA ASP A 264 -89.87 93.21 -50.72
C ASP A 264 -91.20 92.93 -51.46
N LYS A 265 -91.90 91.84 -51.14
CA LYS A 265 -93.26 91.58 -51.64
C LYS A 265 -94.27 92.58 -51.06
N LYS A 266 -94.18 92.94 -49.78
CA LYS A 266 -95.04 93.98 -49.16
C LYS A 266 -94.77 95.36 -49.74
N ARG A 267 -93.51 95.71 -50.03
CA ARG A 267 -93.14 96.95 -50.73
C ARG A 267 -93.68 96.98 -52.16
N LYS A 268 -93.66 95.84 -52.86
CA LYS A 268 -94.27 95.72 -54.19
C LYS A 268 -95.80 95.77 -54.17
N GLN A 269 -96.46 95.18 -53.16
CA GLN A 269 -97.90 95.32 -52.95
C GLN A 269 -98.30 96.75 -52.61
N MET A 270 -97.55 97.46 -51.74
CA MET A 270 -97.79 98.89 -51.48
C MET A 270 -97.56 99.77 -52.73
N GLN A 271 -96.70 99.36 -53.65
CA GLN A 271 -96.46 100.07 -54.91
C GLN A 271 -97.54 99.77 -55.96
N GLU A 272 -98.09 98.56 -55.99
CA GLU A 272 -99.27 98.20 -56.79
C GLU A 272 -100.55 98.88 -56.27
N ASP A 273 -100.75 98.96 -54.96
CA ASP A 273 -101.88 99.69 -54.34
C ASP A 273 -101.78 101.22 -54.55
N ALA A 274 -100.57 101.79 -54.58
CA ALA A 274 -100.37 103.19 -54.93
C ALA A 274 -100.61 103.48 -56.43
N SER A 275 -100.40 102.50 -57.31
CA SER A 275 -100.68 102.63 -58.75
C SER A 275 -102.15 102.41 -59.11
N ARG A 276 -102.93 101.74 -58.25
CA ARG A 276 -104.37 101.48 -58.44
C ARG A 276 -105.28 102.61 -57.93
N ALA A 277 -104.73 103.59 -57.21
CA ALA A 277 -105.44 104.77 -56.72
C ALA A 277 -105.35 106.01 -57.66
N GLY A 278 -104.66 105.90 -58.82
CA GLY A 278 -104.40 107.02 -59.73
C GLY A 278 -105.13 107.00 -61.08
N THR A 279 -105.85 105.93 -61.43
CA THR A 279 -106.47 105.76 -62.76
C THR A 279 -107.80 105.03 -62.67
N ALA A 280 -108.77 105.61 -61.97
CA ALA A 280 -110.17 105.19 -62.01
C ALA A 280 -111.09 106.31 -61.53
N ASP A 281 -110.89 107.53 -62.05
CA ASP A 281 -111.94 108.55 -62.07
C ASP A 281 -111.67 109.52 -63.24
N MET A 282 -111.95 109.08 -64.47
CA MET A 282 -112.66 109.90 -65.46
C MET A 282 -113.13 109.04 -66.64
N GLU A 283 -114.39 109.27 -67.02
CA GLU A 283 -115.20 108.76 -68.14
C GLU A 283 -115.94 107.41 -67.95
N VAL A 284 -117.28 107.33 -67.94
CA VAL A 284 -118.40 108.29 -68.17
C VAL A 284 -119.73 107.70 -67.62
N ILE A 285 -120.47 108.50 -66.85
CA ILE A 285 -121.94 108.76 -66.80
C ILE A 285 -122.95 107.58 -66.78
N PHE A 286 -123.73 107.52 -65.69
CA PHE A 286 -125.15 107.96 -65.65
C PHE A 286 -125.48 108.60 -64.29
#